data_AF-A0A533BBH5-F1
#
_entry.id   AF-A0A533BBH5-F1
#
_cell.length_a   1.000
_cell.length_b   1.000
_cell.length_c   1.000
_cell.angle_alpha   90.00
_cell.angle_beta   90.00
_cell.angle_gamma   90.00
#
_symmetry.space_group_name_H-M   'P 1'
#
loop_
_entity.id
_entity.type
_entity.pdbx_description
1 polymer ?
#
loop_
_entity_poly.entity_id
_entity_poly.type
_entity_poly.pdbx_seq_one_letter_code
_entity_poly.pdbx_strand_id
1 'polypeptide(L)'
;MVLAALPIELVEPTPFQRNLSETHVRKLEAVIGKIGRFLDPIIAVRTPKPDHAAKYWTPNGNHRLSAMRTLGAKSIVAIVVPEPSAAYQILALNTEKAHNLREKALEVIHMYKELAQLDAATEDNYALEFEEPAFITLGLCYEERPRFSGGAYHPVLKRVEEFLKKPLHIAMSIRQQRAKSVLALDDLIVEQVEALKAKGLASPYLKSFVVARVNPIRFRPKDAPPLSFDEALDRMSQATAKFNPDKIKMDDLAKSGGVSDDSE
;
A
#
# COMPACT_ATOMS: atom_id res chain seq x y z
N MET A 1 2.51 -18.00 22.49
CA MET A 1 2.07 -16.63 22.85
C MET A 1 1.74 -16.56 24.33
N VAL A 2 1.97 -15.41 24.98
CA VAL A 2 1.61 -15.20 26.39
C VAL A 2 0.92 -13.85 26.58
N LEU A 3 -0.05 -13.78 27.48
CA LEU A 3 -0.64 -12.50 27.92
C LEU A 3 0.24 -11.92 29.04
N ALA A 4 0.70 -10.67 28.90
CA ALA A 4 1.58 -10.03 29.87
C ALA A 4 1.28 -8.54 30.01
N ALA A 5 1.57 -7.96 31.17
CA ALA A 5 1.66 -6.51 31.35
C ALA A 5 3.12 -6.08 31.09
N LEU A 6 3.33 -5.27 30.06
CA LEU A 6 4.65 -4.75 29.68
C LEU A 6 4.84 -3.32 30.21
N PRO A 7 6.03 -2.93 30.69
CA PRO A 7 6.33 -1.52 30.97
C PRO A 7 6.17 -0.69 29.70
N ILE A 8 5.36 0.36 29.74
CA ILE A 8 4.91 1.08 28.54
C ILE A 8 6.06 1.80 27.81
N GLU A 9 7.09 2.17 28.54
CA GLU A 9 8.31 2.80 28.07
C GLU A 9 9.19 1.84 27.25
N LEU A 10 9.00 0.52 27.39
CA LEU A 10 9.74 -0.49 26.64
C LEU A 10 9.03 -0.96 25.37
N VAL A 11 7.84 -0.42 25.07
CA VAL A 11 7.03 -0.80 23.91
C VAL A 11 6.94 0.35 22.93
N GLU A 12 7.30 0.14 21.66
CA GLU A 12 7.17 1.14 20.60
C GLU A 12 6.35 0.61 19.43
N PRO A 13 5.73 1.48 18.59
CA PRO A 13 5.14 1.03 17.34
C PRO A 13 6.20 0.37 16.44
N THR A 14 5.76 -0.51 15.54
CA THR A 14 6.67 -0.99 14.48
C THR A 14 7.05 0.19 13.55
N PRO A 15 8.28 0.21 12.99
CA PRO A 15 8.71 1.30 12.11
C PRO A 15 7.86 1.48 10.85
N PHE A 16 7.18 0.42 10.41
CA PHE A 16 6.39 0.35 9.18
C PHE A 16 4.87 0.44 9.40
N GLN A 17 4.43 0.75 10.62
CA GLN A 17 3.00 0.89 10.93
C GLN A 17 2.39 2.17 10.32
N ARG A 18 1.06 2.20 10.16
CA ARG A 18 0.35 3.42 9.73
C ARG A 18 0.64 4.61 10.62
N ASN A 19 0.58 5.77 9.98
CA ASN A 19 0.50 7.04 10.68
C ASN A 19 -0.61 7.01 11.73
N LEU A 20 -0.26 7.46 12.92
CA LEU A 20 -1.19 7.62 14.03
C LEU A 20 -2.28 8.65 13.63
N SER A 21 -3.54 8.31 13.91
CA SER A 21 -4.65 9.26 13.72
C SER A 21 -4.93 9.92 15.06
N GLU A 22 -4.55 11.19 15.22
CA GLU A 22 -4.78 11.94 16.46
C GLU A 22 -6.26 11.92 16.88
N THR A 23 -7.17 12.02 15.91
CA THR A 23 -8.61 11.98 16.18
C THR A 23 -9.05 10.64 16.77
N HIS A 24 -8.49 9.53 16.32
CA HIS A 24 -8.78 8.20 16.88
C HIS A 24 -8.16 8.02 18.26
N VAL A 25 -6.94 8.52 18.46
CA VAL A 25 -6.27 8.47 19.78
C VAL A 25 -7.07 9.24 20.82
N ARG A 26 -7.48 10.48 20.53
CA ARG A 26 -8.28 11.29 21.47
C ARG A 26 -9.62 10.64 21.82
N LYS A 27 -10.26 9.96 20.86
CA LYS A 27 -11.49 9.20 21.12
C LYS A 27 -11.24 8.03 22.06
N LEU A 28 -10.18 7.23 21.82
CA LEU A 28 -9.81 6.12 22.69
C LEU A 28 -9.44 6.60 24.09
N GLU A 29 -8.63 7.64 24.20
CA GLU A 29 -8.26 8.28 25.45
C GLU A 29 -9.49 8.69 26.26
N ALA A 30 -10.42 9.42 25.64
CA ALA A 30 -11.64 9.89 26.30
C ALA A 30 -12.53 8.72 26.80
N VAL A 31 -12.68 7.66 25.99
CA VAL A 31 -13.51 6.50 26.35
C VAL A 31 -12.85 5.68 27.45
N ILE A 32 -11.56 5.38 27.33
CA ILE A 32 -10.80 4.63 28.34
C ILE A 32 -10.77 5.42 29.65
N GLY A 33 -10.50 6.72 29.60
CA GLY A 33 -10.49 7.61 30.77
C GLY A 33 -11.85 7.67 31.46
N LYS A 34 -12.95 7.75 30.69
CA LYS A 34 -14.32 7.78 31.23
C LYS A 34 -14.74 6.45 31.86
N ILE A 35 -14.42 5.33 31.21
CA ILE A 35 -14.82 3.99 31.66
C ILE A 35 -13.88 3.47 32.77
N GLY A 36 -12.63 3.94 32.78
CA GLY A 36 -11.58 3.47 33.70
C GLY A 36 -11.12 2.05 33.42
N ARG A 37 -11.31 1.54 32.20
CA ARG A 37 -10.96 0.15 31.83
C ARG A 37 -10.26 0.09 30.47
N PHE A 38 -9.20 -0.70 30.40
CA PHE A 38 -8.53 -1.11 29.16
C PHE A 38 -8.78 -2.60 28.96
N LEU A 39 -9.52 -2.96 27.91
CA LEU A 39 -10.04 -4.34 27.73
C LEU A 39 -9.43 -5.09 26.54
N ASP A 40 -8.70 -4.39 25.67
CA ASP A 40 -8.24 -4.93 24.40
C ASP A 40 -6.71 -4.91 24.33
N PRO A 41 -6.02 -6.03 24.66
CA PRO A 41 -4.57 -6.13 24.66
C PRO A 41 -3.95 -5.79 23.30
N ILE A 42 -2.82 -5.08 23.33
CA ILE A 42 -2.02 -4.88 22.11
C ILE A 42 -1.29 -6.17 21.72
N ILE A 43 -0.88 -6.30 20.45
CA ILE A 43 0.10 -7.32 20.08
C ILE A 43 1.49 -6.77 20.34
N ALA A 44 2.39 -7.58 20.89
CA ALA A 44 3.78 -7.23 21.10
C ALA A 44 4.71 -8.34 20.60
N VAL A 45 5.79 -7.95 19.93
CA VAL A 45 6.89 -8.84 19.52
C VAL A 45 8.19 -8.29 20.11
N ARG A 46 9.18 -9.13 20.36
CA ARG A 46 10.52 -8.63 20.73
C ARG A 46 11.14 -7.89 19.56
N THR A 47 11.82 -6.78 19.83
CA THR A 47 12.56 -6.10 18.77
C THR A 47 13.74 -6.99 18.31
N PRO A 48 14.10 -6.97 17.02
CA PRO A 48 15.32 -7.59 16.53
C PRO A 48 16.58 -6.75 16.86
N LYS A 49 16.43 -5.58 17.48
CA LYS A 49 17.51 -4.63 17.80
C LYS A 49 17.80 -4.66 19.31
N PRO A 50 18.72 -5.52 19.80
CA PRO A 50 18.95 -5.73 21.23
C PRO A 50 19.39 -4.47 22.00
N ASP A 51 20.09 -3.56 21.32
CA ASP A 51 20.62 -2.31 21.88
C ASP A 51 19.61 -1.14 21.84
N HIS A 52 18.40 -1.36 21.32
CA HIS A 52 17.36 -0.35 21.32
C HIS A 52 16.75 -0.18 22.73
N ALA A 53 16.34 1.04 23.06
CA ALA A 53 15.70 1.35 24.34
C ALA A 53 14.38 0.59 24.50
N ALA A 54 13.58 0.53 23.43
CA ALA A 54 12.41 -0.34 23.36
C ALA A 54 12.84 -1.81 23.23
N LYS A 55 12.22 -2.66 24.05
CA LYS A 55 12.41 -4.12 24.03
C LYS A 55 11.31 -4.85 23.28
N TYR A 56 10.20 -4.15 23.00
CA TYR A 56 9.08 -4.68 22.23
C TYR A 56 8.63 -3.71 21.16
N TRP A 57 8.21 -4.26 20.02
CA TRP A 57 7.42 -3.54 19.04
C TRP A 57 5.96 -3.99 19.10
N THR A 58 5.04 -3.05 18.86
CA THR A 58 3.61 -3.36 18.73
C THR A 58 3.18 -3.30 17.27
N PRO A 59 3.03 -4.45 16.59
CA PRO A 59 2.57 -4.48 15.19
C PRO A 59 1.05 -4.24 15.06
N ASN A 60 0.28 -4.40 16.14
CA ASN A 60 -1.11 -3.96 16.23
C ASN A 60 -1.38 -3.41 17.64
N GLY A 61 -1.84 -2.15 17.70
CA GLY A 61 -2.18 -1.50 18.96
C GLY A 61 -1.64 -0.09 19.12
N ASN A 62 -1.03 0.53 18.10
CA ASN A 62 -0.39 1.85 18.25
C ASN A 62 -1.33 2.94 18.79
N HIS A 63 -2.59 3.03 18.31
CA HIS A 63 -3.55 3.99 18.86
C HIS A 63 -3.88 3.74 20.34
N ARG A 64 -3.94 2.46 20.73
CA ARG A 64 -4.16 2.03 22.12
C ARG A 64 -2.95 2.33 23.00
N LEU A 65 -1.74 2.02 22.52
CA LEU A 65 -0.48 2.38 23.17
C LEU A 65 -0.39 3.90 23.39
N SER A 66 -0.68 4.68 22.35
CA SER A 66 -0.64 6.14 22.40
C SER A 66 -1.67 6.71 23.37
N ALA A 67 -2.91 6.23 23.35
CA ALA A 67 -3.95 6.65 24.29
C ALA A 67 -3.56 6.33 25.75
N MET A 68 -3.04 5.14 26.00
CA MET A 68 -2.60 4.73 27.34
C MET A 68 -1.41 5.55 27.84
N ARG A 69 -0.48 5.94 26.95
CA ARG A 69 0.61 6.87 27.29
C ARG A 69 0.07 8.24 27.70
N THR A 70 -0.88 8.81 26.95
CA THR A 70 -1.49 10.09 27.28
C THR A 70 -2.23 10.04 28.63
N LEU A 71 -2.89 8.92 28.93
CA LEU A 71 -3.54 8.68 30.23
C LEU A 71 -2.56 8.44 31.39
N GLY A 72 -1.24 8.42 31.13
CA GLY A 72 -0.21 8.27 32.15
C GLY A 72 -0.01 6.84 32.66
N ALA A 73 -0.46 5.83 31.91
CA ALA A 73 -0.28 4.43 32.28
C ALA A 73 1.22 4.08 32.40
N LYS A 74 1.56 3.20 33.34
CA LYS A 74 2.93 2.68 33.51
C LYS A 74 3.16 1.34 32.84
N SER A 75 2.08 0.59 32.61
CA SER A 75 2.11 -0.70 31.94
C SER A 75 0.97 -0.83 30.95
N ILE A 76 1.16 -1.66 29.92
CA ILE A 76 0.12 -1.99 28.94
C ILE A 76 -0.03 -3.50 28.82
N VAL A 77 -1.28 -3.98 28.79
CA VAL A 77 -1.57 -5.41 28.60
C VAL A 77 -1.35 -5.76 27.14
N ALA A 78 -0.58 -6.82 26.89
CA ALA A 78 -0.20 -7.25 25.56
C ALA A 78 -0.25 -8.78 25.41
N ILE A 79 -0.56 -9.25 24.21
CA ILE A 79 -0.29 -10.61 23.77
C ILE A 79 1.11 -10.61 23.16
N VAL A 80 2.06 -11.22 23.85
CA VAL A 80 3.45 -11.33 23.42
C VAL A 80 3.60 -12.54 22.50
N VAL A 81 4.00 -12.28 21.27
CA VAL A 81 4.29 -13.27 20.23
C VAL A 81 5.82 -13.47 20.20
N PRO A 82 6.32 -14.70 20.42
CA PRO A 82 7.76 -14.94 20.49
C PRO A 82 8.46 -14.80 19.14
N GLU A 83 7.77 -15.06 18.02
CA GLU A 83 8.31 -14.97 16.66
C GLU A 83 8.36 -13.50 16.18
N PRO A 84 9.56 -12.92 15.92
CA PRO A 84 9.66 -11.55 15.43
C PRO A 84 9.03 -11.34 14.03
N SER A 85 8.96 -12.40 13.22
CA SER A 85 8.31 -12.36 11.90
C SER A 85 6.84 -11.99 11.96
N ALA A 86 6.16 -12.25 13.10
CA ALA A 86 4.77 -11.84 13.33
C ALA A 86 4.56 -10.32 13.23
N ALA A 87 5.64 -9.52 13.38
CA ALA A 87 5.59 -8.09 13.16
C ALA A 87 5.12 -7.74 11.74
N TYR A 88 5.57 -8.52 10.76
CA TYR A 88 5.32 -8.31 9.34
C TYR A 88 4.03 -9.00 8.88
N GLN A 89 3.68 -10.13 9.51
CA GLN A 89 2.47 -10.89 9.20
C GLN A 89 1.17 -10.24 9.70
N ILE A 90 1.25 -9.33 10.68
CA ILE A 90 0.06 -8.69 11.26
C ILE A 90 -0.80 -7.98 10.20
N LEU A 91 -0.19 -7.49 9.11
CA LEU A 91 -0.92 -6.83 8.03
C LEU A 91 -1.87 -7.81 7.34
N ALA A 92 -1.38 -9.02 7.03
CA ALA A 92 -2.18 -10.11 6.49
C ALA A 92 -3.28 -10.56 7.46
N LEU A 93 -3.11 -10.36 8.77
CA LEU A 93 -4.09 -10.73 9.80
C LEU A 93 -5.19 -9.66 10.01
N ASN A 94 -5.00 -8.42 9.57
CA ASN A 94 -5.98 -7.34 9.70
C ASN A 94 -7.03 -7.36 8.57
N THR A 95 -7.75 -8.48 8.42
CA THR A 95 -8.73 -8.68 7.33
C THR A 95 -10.09 -8.02 7.58
N GLU A 96 -10.40 -7.64 8.82
CA GLU A 96 -11.72 -7.11 9.22
C GLU A 96 -12.05 -5.72 8.63
N LYS A 97 -11.05 -4.91 8.32
CA LYS A 97 -11.24 -3.62 7.61
C LYS A 97 -10.26 -3.55 6.45
N ALA A 98 -10.76 -3.84 5.25
CA ALA A 98 -9.96 -3.73 4.03
C ALA A 98 -9.36 -2.33 3.91
N HIS A 99 -8.03 -2.25 3.97
CA HIS A 99 -7.30 -1.02 3.69
C HIS A 99 -7.57 -0.56 2.27
N ASN A 100 -7.72 0.75 2.09
CA ASN A 100 -7.76 1.30 0.75
C ASN A 100 -6.39 1.06 0.07
N LEU A 101 -6.39 0.98 -1.26
CA LEU A 101 -5.20 0.67 -2.07
C LEU A 101 -3.96 1.48 -1.67
N ARG A 102 -4.14 2.76 -1.36
CA ARG A 102 -3.05 3.65 -0.98
C ARG A 102 -2.42 3.26 0.34
N GLU A 103 -3.24 3.04 1.36
CA GLU A 103 -2.76 2.61 2.68
C GLU A 103 -1.98 1.30 2.56
N LYS A 104 -2.53 0.30 1.86
CA LYS A 104 -1.83 -0.97 1.60
C LYS A 104 -0.48 -0.77 0.93
N ALA A 105 -0.46 -0.03 -0.18
CA ALA A 105 0.75 0.19 -0.96
C ALA A 105 1.85 0.91 -0.15
N LEU A 106 1.48 1.91 0.65
CA LEU A 106 2.42 2.62 1.52
C LEU A 106 2.96 1.72 2.65
N GLU A 107 2.11 0.90 3.26
CA GLU A 107 2.56 -0.06 4.29
C GLU A 107 3.55 -1.08 3.71
N VAL A 108 3.22 -1.65 2.55
CA VAL A 108 4.07 -2.64 1.87
C VAL A 108 5.44 -2.04 1.52
N ILE A 109 5.51 -0.82 0.97
CA ILE A 109 6.81 -0.23 0.61
C ILE A 109 7.64 0.16 1.85
N HIS A 110 7.01 0.63 2.93
CA HIS A 110 7.72 0.90 4.18
C HIS A 110 8.30 -0.39 4.76
N MET A 111 7.51 -1.47 4.79
CA MET A 111 7.98 -2.79 5.20
C MET A 111 9.14 -3.26 4.34
N TYR A 112 8.99 -3.18 3.01
CA TYR A 112 10.02 -3.58 2.07
C TYR A 112 11.35 -2.87 2.38
N LYS A 113 11.35 -1.56 2.57
CA LYS A 113 12.56 -0.77 2.84
C LYS A 113 13.27 -1.17 4.13
N GLU A 114 12.52 -1.55 5.17
CA GLU A 114 13.09 -2.08 6.41
C GLU A 114 13.70 -3.46 6.18
N LEU A 115 12.98 -4.37 5.52
CA LEU A 115 13.47 -5.72 5.22
C LEU A 115 14.71 -5.70 4.31
N ALA A 116 14.77 -4.76 3.36
CA ALA A 116 15.91 -4.58 2.46
C ALA A 116 17.22 -4.18 3.18
N GLN A 117 17.14 -3.70 4.43
CA GLN A 117 18.31 -3.39 5.26
C GLN A 117 18.81 -4.59 6.09
N LEU A 118 17.97 -5.63 6.24
CA LEU A 118 18.20 -6.69 7.23
C LEU A 118 18.70 -8.00 6.59
N ASP A 119 18.30 -8.32 5.36
CA ASP A 119 18.51 -9.66 4.80
C ASP A 119 18.84 -9.66 3.29
N ALA A 120 19.41 -10.76 2.82
CA ALA A 120 19.61 -11.11 1.41
C ALA A 120 18.39 -11.84 0.79
N ALA A 121 17.28 -11.93 1.53
CA ALA A 121 16.01 -12.48 1.06
C ALA A 121 15.49 -11.79 -0.22
N THR A 122 14.61 -12.48 -0.92
CA THR A 122 13.95 -12.02 -2.14
C THR A 122 12.49 -11.62 -1.86
N GLU A 123 11.82 -11.01 -2.83
CA GLU A 123 10.42 -10.62 -2.65
C GLU A 123 9.50 -11.83 -2.45
N ASP A 124 9.80 -12.97 -3.10
CA ASP A 124 9.04 -14.22 -2.94
C ASP A 124 9.07 -14.75 -1.49
N ASN A 125 10.15 -14.48 -0.75
CA ASN A 125 10.25 -14.90 0.66
C ASN A 125 9.26 -14.17 1.57
N TYR A 126 8.77 -13.00 1.14
CA TYR A 126 7.82 -12.16 1.85
C TYR A 126 6.51 -11.99 1.06
N ALA A 127 6.17 -12.93 0.18
CA ALA A 127 4.99 -12.84 -0.68
C ALA A 127 3.69 -12.70 0.13
N LEU A 128 3.62 -13.35 1.29
CA LEU A 128 2.47 -13.23 2.20
C LEU A 128 2.34 -11.82 2.76
N GLU A 129 3.46 -11.22 3.16
CA GLU A 129 3.53 -9.90 3.77
C GLU A 129 3.36 -8.77 2.75
N PHE A 130 3.88 -8.95 1.53
CA PHE A 130 3.73 -7.98 0.45
C PHE A 130 2.37 -8.06 -0.26
N GLU A 131 1.64 -9.16 -0.09
CA GLU A 131 0.34 -9.50 -0.71
C GLU A 131 0.37 -9.54 -2.25
N GLU A 132 0.67 -8.41 -2.90
CA GLU A 132 0.74 -8.26 -4.35
C GLU A 132 2.01 -7.51 -4.79
N PRO A 133 2.71 -7.96 -5.85
CA PRO A 133 3.88 -7.27 -6.38
C PRO A 133 3.61 -5.81 -6.74
N ALA A 134 2.39 -5.50 -7.22
CA ALA A 134 1.97 -4.16 -7.61
C ALA A 134 1.96 -3.17 -6.45
N PHE A 135 1.75 -3.61 -5.20
CA PHE A 135 1.76 -2.73 -4.04
C PHE A 135 3.13 -2.11 -3.77
N ILE A 136 4.21 -2.80 -4.10
CA ILE A 136 5.59 -2.30 -3.95
C ILE A 136 5.81 -1.10 -4.88
N THR A 137 5.50 -1.27 -6.18
CA THR A 137 5.65 -0.21 -7.18
C THR A 137 4.69 0.97 -6.93
N LEU A 138 3.43 0.69 -6.56
CA LEU A 138 2.46 1.73 -6.21
C LEU A 138 2.86 2.50 -4.96
N GLY A 139 3.43 1.82 -3.95
CA GLY A 139 3.89 2.44 -2.72
C GLY A 139 4.93 3.51 -2.99
N LEU A 140 5.93 3.18 -3.82
CA LEU A 140 6.93 4.14 -4.30
C LEU A 140 6.30 5.33 -5.03
N CYS A 141 5.28 5.09 -5.87
CA CYS A 141 4.57 6.18 -6.54
C CYS A 141 3.84 7.10 -5.55
N TYR A 142 3.25 6.56 -4.48
CA TYR A 142 2.56 7.34 -3.46
C TYR A 142 3.51 8.10 -2.53
N GLU A 143 4.68 7.55 -2.22
CA GLU A 143 5.73 8.26 -1.48
C GLU A 143 6.21 9.49 -2.25
N GLU A 144 6.48 9.33 -3.56
CA GLU A 144 6.91 10.42 -4.43
C GLU A 144 5.78 11.44 -4.66
N ARG A 145 4.56 10.95 -4.93
CA ARG A 145 3.38 11.77 -5.22
C ARG A 145 2.21 11.37 -4.34
N PRO A 146 2.01 12.05 -3.18
CA PRO A 146 0.92 11.74 -2.26
C PRO A 146 -0.49 11.85 -2.87
N ARG A 147 -0.71 12.52 -4.01
CA ARG A 147 -2.03 12.59 -4.67
C ARG A 147 -2.13 11.70 -5.92
N PHE A 148 -1.18 10.78 -6.10
CA PHE A 148 -1.17 9.84 -7.21
C PHE A 148 -2.48 9.03 -7.27
N SER A 149 -2.96 8.74 -8.49
CA SER A 149 -4.22 8.04 -8.70
C SER A 149 -4.00 6.54 -8.94
N GLY A 150 -3.35 5.87 -7.99
CA GLY A 150 -2.89 4.48 -8.17
C GLY A 150 -3.98 3.47 -8.54
N GLY A 151 -5.24 3.74 -8.16
CA GLY A 151 -6.38 2.89 -8.55
C GLY A 151 -6.63 2.80 -10.06
N ALA A 152 -6.22 3.81 -10.84
CA ALA A 152 -6.30 3.75 -12.30
C ALA A 152 -5.28 2.76 -12.90
N TYR A 153 -4.13 2.57 -12.25
CA TYR A 153 -3.01 1.77 -12.74
C TYR A 153 -2.96 0.37 -12.14
N HIS A 154 -3.54 0.16 -10.96
CA HIS A 154 -3.51 -1.14 -10.27
C HIS A 154 -3.98 -2.32 -11.14
N PRO A 155 -5.06 -2.21 -11.95
CA PRO A 155 -5.50 -3.32 -12.80
C PRO A 155 -4.48 -3.77 -13.86
N VAL A 156 -3.68 -2.83 -14.41
CA VAL A 156 -2.61 -3.19 -15.37
C VAL A 156 -1.39 -3.72 -14.62
N LEU A 157 -0.99 -3.05 -13.53
CA LEU A 157 0.19 -3.45 -12.74
C LEU A 157 0.02 -4.85 -12.16
N LYS A 158 -1.16 -5.20 -11.65
CA LYS A 158 -1.46 -6.54 -11.13
C LYS A 158 -1.25 -7.66 -12.15
N ARG A 159 -1.30 -7.35 -13.45
CA ARG A 159 -1.14 -8.34 -14.54
C ARG A 159 0.27 -8.41 -15.12
N VAL A 160 1.14 -7.44 -14.82
CA VAL A 160 2.48 -7.34 -15.43
C VAL A 160 3.62 -7.29 -14.41
N GLU A 161 3.28 -7.11 -13.14
CA GLU A 161 4.21 -7.16 -12.03
C GLU A 161 4.28 -8.57 -11.46
N GLU A 162 5.51 -9.05 -11.24
CA GLU A 162 5.82 -10.30 -10.56
C GLU A 162 6.80 -10.02 -9.42
N PHE A 163 6.86 -10.91 -8.42
CA PHE A 163 7.89 -10.83 -7.39
C PHE A 163 9.28 -11.07 -7.99
N LEU A 164 10.23 -10.21 -7.62
CA LEU A 164 11.58 -10.24 -8.14
C LEU A 164 12.43 -11.23 -7.35
N LYS A 165 13.02 -12.19 -8.07
CA LYS A 165 13.97 -13.20 -7.55
C LYS A 165 15.38 -12.66 -7.32
N LYS A 166 15.49 -11.41 -6.86
CA LYS A 166 16.75 -10.74 -6.54
C LYS A 166 16.72 -10.33 -5.08
N PRO A 167 17.89 -10.21 -4.41
CA PRO A 167 17.94 -9.68 -3.05
C PRO A 167 17.21 -8.35 -2.95
N LEU A 168 16.43 -8.14 -1.87
CA LEU A 168 15.53 -6.99 -1.74
C LEU A 168 16.22 -5.64 -2.03
N HIS A 169 17.45 -5.45 -1.57
CA HIS A 169 18.23 -4.23 -1.82
C HIS A 169 18.55 -3.99 -3.30
N ILE A 170 18.74 -5.04 -4.11
CA ILE A 170 18.92 -4.94 -5.56
C ILE A 170 17.56 -4.75 -6.26
N ALA A 171 16.55 -5.52 -5.85
CA ALA A 171 15.20 -5.42 -6.40
C ALA A 171 14.57 -4.04 -6.16
N MET A 172 14.92 -3.35 -5.05
CA MET A 172 14.49 -1.97 -4.76
C MET A 172 14.85 -1.01 -5.91
N SER A 173 16.06 -1.08 -6.47
CA SER A 173 16.46 -0.22 -7.59
C SER A 173 15.63 -0.47 -8.85
N ILE A 174 15.24 -1.72 -9.09
CA ILE A 174 14.35 -2.08 -10.20
C ILE A 174 12.95 -1.52 -9.96
N ARG A 175 12.41 -1.70 -8.75
CA ARG A 175 11.11 -1.17 -8.32
C ARG A 175 11.04 0.36 -8.42
N GLN A 176 12.11 1.06 -8.04
CA GLN A 176 12.23 2.51 -8.20
C GLN A 176 12.19 2.93 -9.67
N GLN A 177 12.88 2.21 -10.56
CA GLN A 177 12.81 2.49 -11.99
C GLN A 177 11.41 2.24 -12.56
N ARG A 178 10.75 1.14 -12.15
CA ARG A 178 9.35 0.86 -12.51
C ARG A 178 8.41 1.97 -12.05
N ALA A 179 8.56 2.43 -10.80
CA ALA A 179 7.75 3.52 -10.27
C ALA A 179 7.94 4.82 -11.07
N LYS A 180 9.19 5.15 -11.46
CA LYS A 180 9.46 6.29 -12.35
C LYS A 180 8.75 6.16 -13.70
N SER A 181 8.78 4.98 -14.32
CA SER A 181 8.06 4.73 -15.58
C SER A 181 6.54 4.90 -15.43
N VAL A 182 5.96 4.43 -14.31
CA VAL A 182 4.53 4.62 -14.02
C VAL A 182 4.19 6.11 -13.85
N LEU A 183 5.02 6.85 -13.12
CA LEU A 183 4.82 8.29 -12.91
C LEU A 183 4.97 9.10 -14.20
N ALA A 184 5.93 8.75 -15.05
CA ALA A 184 6.11 9.37 -16.37
C ALA A 184 4.90 9.11 -17.29
N LEU A 185 4.35 7.89 -17.25
CA LEU A 185 3.08 7.61 -17.94
C LEU A 185 1.92 8.44 -17.36
N ASP A 186 1.84 8.60 -16.03
CA ASP A 186 0.81 9.44 -15.39
C ASP A 186 0.88 10.89 -15.84
N ASP A 187 2.08 11.45 -16.05
CA ASP A 187 2.23 12.80 -16.59
C ASP A 187 1.59 12.92 -17.98
N LEU A 188 1.86 11.99 -18.89
CA LEU A 188 1.23 11.95 -20.22
C LEU A 188 -0.28 11.78 -20.14
N ILE A 189 -0.77 10.94 -19.23
CA ILE A 189 -2.20 10.68 -19.04
C ILE A 189 -2.90 11.93 -18.50
N VAL A 190 -2.28 12.64 -17.56
CA VAL A 190 -2.82 13.88 -16.99
C VAL A 190 -3.02 14.94 -18.07
N GLU A 191 -2.07 15.10 -19.01
CA GLU A 191 -2.24 15.99 -20.15
C GLU A 191 -3.49 15.66 -20.98
N GLN A 192 -3.72 14.37 -21.27
CA GLN A 192 -4.92 13.93 -22.00
C GLN A 192 -6.21 14.16 -21.20
N VAL A 193 -6.16 13.94 -19.88
CA VAL A 193 -7.30 14.20 -18.97
C VAL A 193 -7.66 15.68 -18.95
N GLU A 194 -6.67 16.58 -18.86
CA GLU A 194 -6.92 18.02 -18.89
C GLU A 194 -7.44 18.48 -20.27
N ALA A 195 -6.93 17.91 -21.36
CA ALA A 195 -7.47 18.18 -22.70
C ALA A 195 -8.94 17.75 -22.85
N LEU A 196 -9.34 16.63 -22.24
CA LEU A 196 -10.75 16.19 -22.21
C LEU A 196 -11.61 17.12 -21.34
N LYS A 197 -11.11 17.54 -20.17
CA LYS A 197 -11.82 18.50 -19.29
C LYS A 197 -12.03 19.86 -19.96
N ALA A 198 -11.04 20.36 -20.69
CA ALA A 198 -11.15 21.60 -21.45
C ALA A 198 -12.26 21.57 -22.51
N LYS A 199 -12.68 20.37 -22.93
CA LYS A 199 -13.82 20.15 -23.85
C LYS A 199 -15.16 19.95 -23.14
N GLY A 200 -15.20 20.11 -21.81
CA GLY A 200 -16.41 19.96 -21.01
C GLY A 200 -16.68 18.53 -20.51
N LEU A 201 -15.76 17.59 -20.72
CA LEU A 201 -15.88 16.25 -20.14
C LEU A 201 -15.38 16.27 -18.69
N ALA A 202 -16.30 16.38 -17.73
CA ALA A 202 -16.00 16.35 -16.30
C ALA A 202 -16.54 15.06 -15.67
N SER A 203 -15.64 14.16 -15.27
CA SER A 203 -15.99 12.93 -14.55
C SER A 203 -14.90 12.57 -13.54
N PRO A 204 -15.26 12.10 -12.33
CA PRO A 204 -14.28 11.60 -11.37
C PRO A 204 -13.52 10.37 -11.88
N TYR A 205 -14.05 9.66 -12.88
CA TYR A 205 -13.45 8.47 -13.47
C TYR A 205 -12.65 8.74 -14.75
N LEU A 206 -12.49 10.01 -15.14
CA LEU A 206 -11.89 10.37 -16.43
C LEU A 206 -10.46 9.85 -16.59
N LYS A 207 -9.65 9.88 -15.53
CA LYS A 207 -8.30 9.30 -15.57
C LYS A 207 -8.35 7.79 -15.75
N SER A 208 -9.16 7.09 -14.97
CA SER A 208 -9.34 5.64 -15.11
C SER A 208 -9.83 5.25 -16.52
N PHE A 209 -10.69 6.06 -17.12
CA PHE A 209 -11.13 5.89 -18.50
C PHE A 209 -9.97 5.98 -19.50
N VAL A 210 -9.16 7.04 -19.43
CA VAL A 210 -8.01 7.23 -20.33
C VAL A 210 -7.02 6.08 -20.17
N VAL A 211 -6.67 5.71 -18.93
CA VAL A 211 -5.78 4.57 -18.65
C VAL A 211 -6.33 3.27 -19.22
N ALA A 212 -7.62 3.00 -19.03
CA ALA A 212 -8.27 1.80 -19.59
C ALA A 212 -8.31 1.80 -21.12
N ARG A 213 -8.30 2.98 -21.78
CA ARG A 213 -8.31 3.10 -23.24
C ARG A 213 -6.94 2.82 -23.86
N VAL A 214 -5.88 3.15 -23.14
CA VAL A 214 -4.49 2.91 -23.58
C VAL A 214 -3.92 1.58 -23.07
N ASN A 215 -4.64 0.87 -22.19
CA ASN A 215 -4.21 -0.40 -21.63
C ASN A 215 -4.10 -1.50 -22.71
N PRO A 216 -2.89 -2.00 -23.03
CA PRO A 216 -2.68 -2.99 -24.09
C PRO A 216 -3.27 -4.35 -23.74
N ILE A 217 -3.46 -4.69 -22.47
CA ILE A 217 -3.93 -6.01 -22.05
C ILE A 217 -5.42 -6.20 -22.39
N ARG A 218 -6.21 -5.13 -22.34
CA ARG A 218 -7.66 -5.18 -22.60
C ARG A 218 -8.00 -5.61 -24.03
N PHE A 219 -7.10 -5.37 -24.97
CA PHE A 219 -7.32 -5.61 -26.40
C PHE A 219 -6.57 -6.83 -26.93
N ARG A 220 -5.94 -7.61 -26.05
CA ARG A 220 -5.18 -8.81 -26.46
C ARG A 220 -6.07 -10.05 -26.44
N PRO A 221 -5.84 -10.99 -27.38
CA PRO A 221 -6.41 -12.33 -27.32
C PRO A 221 -6.08 -13.01 -25.97
N LYS A 222 -6.99 -13.84 -25.46
CA LYS A 222 -6.82 -14.53 -24.16
C LYS A 222 -5.64 -15.49 -24.14
N ASP A 223 -5.23 -15.99 -25.30
CA ASP A 223 -4.14 -16.93 -25.56
C ASP A 223 -2.79 -16.24 -25.84
N ALA A 224 -2.75 -14.90 -25.92
CA ALA A 224 -1.51 -14.18 -26.14
C ALA A 224 -0.57 -14.29 -24.90
N PRO A 225 0.76 -14.45 -25.10
CA PRO A 225 1.71 -14.56 -24.00
C PRO A 225 1.67 -13.31 -23.11
N PRO A 226 1.83 -13.40 -21.78
CA PRO A 226 1.77 -12.23 -20.89
C PRO A 226 2.78 -11.15 -21.32
N LEU A 227 2.40 -9.87 -21.18
CA LEU A 227 3.35 -8.77 -21.40
C LEU A 227 4.22 -8.64 -20.17
N SER A 228 5.51 -8.39 -20.39
CA SER A 228 6.36 -7.87 -19.33
C SER A 228 5.92 -6.46 -18.92
N PHE A 229 6.35 -6.02 -17.74
CA PHE A 229 6.13 -4.66 -17.25
C PHE A 229 6.57 -3.61 -18.27
N ASP A 230 7.81 -3.70 -18.77
CA ASP A 230 8.39 -2.69 -19.66
C ASP A 230 7.61 -2.62 -20.99
N GLU A 231 7.28 -3.77 -21.58
CA GLU A 231 6.48 -3.83 -22.81
C GLU A 231 5.07 -3.23 -22.63
N ALA A 232 4.44 -3.46 -21.48
CA ALA A 232 3.11 -2.92 -21.21
C ALA A 232 3.14 -1.39 -21.06
N LEU A 233 4.08 -0.86 -20.27
CA LEU A 233 4.22 0.57 -20.03
C LEU A 233 4.65 1.33 -21.29
N ASP A 234 5.55 0.76 -22.10
CA ASP A 234 5.95 1.35 -23.39
C ASP A 234 4.77 1.44 -24.36
N ARG A 235 3.98 0.36 -24.49
CA ARG A 235 2.78 0.37 -25.33
C ARG A 235 1.74 1.37 -24.84
N MET A 236 1.53 1.47 -23.52
CA MET A 236 0.63 2.48 -22.94
C MET A 236 1.11 3.90 -23.23
N SER A 237 2.42 4.16 -23.13
CA SER A 237 3.01 5.47 -23.41
C SER A 237 2.83 5.85 -24.88
N GLN A 238 3.11 4.93 -25.80
CA GLN A 238 2.88 5.12 -27.24
C GLN A 238 1.40 5.33 -27.58
N ALA A 239 0.50 4.59 -26.94
CA ALA A 239 -0.94 4.73 -27.13
C ALA A 239 -1.45 6.06 -26.55
N THR A 240 -0.88 6.54 -25.45
CA THR A 240 -1.19 7.84 -24.85
C THR A 240 -0.74 8.98 -25.75
N ALA A 241 0.46 8.89 -26.34
CA ALA A 241 0.96 9.89 -27.30
C ALA A 241 0.11 9.96 -28.58
N LYS A 242 -0.54 8.85 -28.98
CA LYS A 242 -1.46 8.77 -30.13
C LYS A 242 -2.92 9.01 -29.74
N PHE A 243 -3.20 9.25 -28.45
CA PHE A 243 -4.55 9.47 -27.98
C PHE A 243 -5.10 10.76 -28.59
N ASN A 244 -6.32 10.69 -29.12
CA ASN A 244 -6.97 11.85 -29.72
C ASN A 244 -8.23 12.22 -28.91
N PRO A 245 -8.18 13.28 -28.08
CA PRO A 245 -9.31 13.73 -27.29
C PRO A 245 -10.53 14.16 -28.13
N ASP A 246 -10.38 14.54 -29.41
CA ASP A 246 -11.50 14.94 -30.29
C ASP A 246 -12.44 13.78 -30.62
N LYS A 247 -11.95 12.55 -30.53
CA LYS A 247 -12.73 11.36 -30.88
C LYS A 247 -13.54 10.81 -29.71
N ILE A 248 -13.41 11.39 -28.51
CA ILE A 248 -14.07 10.90 -27.29
C ILE A 248 -15.38 11.65 -27.08
N LYS A 249 -16.48 10.89 -26.93
CA LYS A 249 -17.81 11.43 -26.64
C LYS A 249 -18.21 11.15 -25.20
N MET A 250 -19.20 11.91 -24.71
CA MET A 250 -19.72 11.76 -23.35
C MET A 250 -20.32 10.37 -23.08
N ASP A 251 -20.95 9.77 -24.10
CA ASP A 251 -21.49 8.40 -24.04
C ASP A 251 -20.42 7.32 -23.84
N ASP A 252 -19.17 7.57 -24.28
CA ASP A 252 -18.06 6.63 -24.10
C ASP A 252 -17.64 6.54 -22.62
N LEU A 253 -17.82 7.63 -21.86
CA LEU A 253 -17.56 7.65 -20.42
C LEU A 253 -18.62 6.84 -19.66
N ALA A 254 -19.88 6.90 -20.08
CA ALA A 254 -20.98 6.18 -19.42
C ALA A 254 -20.82 4.66 -19.53
N LYS A 255 -20.31 4.16 -20.67
CA LYS A 255 -20.02 2.72 -20.89
C LYS A 255 -18.79 2.21 -20.11
N SER A 256 -17.96 3.12 -19.61
CA SER A 256 -16.75 2.78 -18.85
C SER A 256 -16.96 2.72 -17.35
N GLY A 257 -18.08 3.26 -16.86
CA GLY A 257 -18.49 3.21 -15.46
C GLY A 257 -19.10 1.86 -15.09
N GLY A 258 -18.27 0.85 -14.89
CA GLY A 258 -18.68 -0.38 -14.20
C GLY A 258 -18.72 -1.64 -15.07
N VAL A 259 -17.63 -2.40 -15.01
CA VAL A 259 -17.71 -3.82 -14.68
C VAL A 259 -16.71 -4.00 -13.55
N SER A 260 -17.21 -4.24 -12.34
CA SER A 260 -16.42 -4.90 -11.30
C SER A 260 -16.00 -6.23 -11.93
N ASP A 261 -14.72 -6.40 -12.28
CA ASP A 261 -14.22 -7.73 -12.61
C ASP A 261 -14.46 -8.56 -11.34
N ASP A 262 -15.38 -9.51 -11.43
CA ASP A 262 -15.73 -10.43 -10.38
C ASP A 262 -14.44 -11.01 -9.78
N SER A 263 -14.25 -10.72 -8.50
CA SER A 263 -13.32 -11.41 -7.64
C SER A 263 -13.81 -12.85 -7.45
N GLU A 264 -13.18 -13.78 -8.16
CA GLU A 264 -12.89 -15.12 -7.63
C GLU A 264 -11.48 -15.14 -7.05
#